data_AF-A0A959NB82-F1
#
_entry.id   AF-A0A959NB82-F1
#
_cell.length_a   1.000
_cell.length_b   1.000
_cell.length_c   1.000
_cell.angle_alpha   90.00
_cell.angle_beta   90.00
_cell.angle_gamma   90.00
#
_symmetry.space_group_name_H-M   'P 1'
#
loop_
_entity.id
_entity.type
_entity.pdbx_description
1 polymer ?
#
loop_
_entity_poly.entity_id
_entity_poly.type
_entity_poly.pdbx_seq_one_letter_code
_entity_poly.pdbx_strand_id
1 'polypeptide(L)'
;MYSIITKKDGFSLVILDHGWQLDSLKGKWIENNPVEGKGDFVFEPLLNEEVFHYQYPFSYSGIEWGWVHIGLSLKNYNSGTKELYLRTFTSLLVAIVIGFLASIFIARKISTPVHRLNEFTKAVAGGNLSVRSDIKTGDEIEGLSDSFNIMTEALAEAQTD
;
A
#
# COMPACT_ATOMS: atom_id res chain seq x y z
N MET A 1 -22.35 -18.72 1.47
CA MET A 1 -21.60 -19.77 2.18
C MET A 1 -22.28 -21.09 1.87
N TYR A 2 -21.57 -22.22 1.92
CA TYR A 2 -22.23 -23.52 1.82
C TYR A 2 -21.60 -24.53 2.76
N SER A 3 -22.42 -25.45 3.23
CA SER A 3 -22.01 -26.57 4.08
C SER A 3 -22.55 -27.86 3.46
N ILE A 4 -21.68 -28.83 3.21
CA ILE A 4 -22.06 -30.15 2.70
C ILE A 4 -21.65 -31.19 3.74
N ILE A 5 -22.56 -32.07 4.11
CA ILE A 5 -22.25 -33.22 4.95
C ILE A 5 -22.41 -34.46 4.09
N THR A 6 -21.31 -35.17 3.85
CA THR A 6 -21.30 -36.38 3.01
C THR A 6 -21.06 -37.59 3.89
N LYS A 7 -22.03 -38.50 3.94
CA LYS A 7 -21.88 -39.82 4.57
C LYS A 7 -21.07 -40.76 3.70
N LYS A 8 -20.44 -41.77 4.32
CA LYS A 8 -19.71 -42.82 3.61
C LYS A 8 -20.54 -43.62 2.60
N ASP A 9 -21.85 -43.73 2.81
CA ASP A 9 -22.78 -44.41 1.89
C ASP A 9 -23.04 -43.61 0.60
N GLY A 10 -22.52 -42.39 0.51
CA GLY A 10 -22.59 -41.47 -0.62
C GLY A 10 -23.79 -40.54 -0.61
N PHE A 11 -24.50 -40.47 0.51
CA PHE A 11 -25.54 -39.49 0.74
C PHE A 11 -24.96 -38.16 1.19
N SER A 12 -25.31 -37.07 0.52
CA SER A 12 -24.85 -35.73 0.86
C SER A 12 -26.03 -34.81 1.18
N LEU A 13 -25.96 -34.16 2.34
CA LEU A 13 -26.82 -33.04 2.67
C LEU A 13 -26.12 -31.76 2.24
N VAL A 14 -26.70 -31.03 1.29
CA VAL A 14 -26.19 -29.76 0.79
C VAL A 14 -26.99 -28.62 1.43
N ILE A 15 -26.31 -27.76 2.17
CA ILE A 15 -26.91 -26.59 2.83
C ILE A 15 -26.34 -25.34 2.18
N LEU A 16 -27.22 -24.56 1.56
CA LEU A 16 -26.92 -23.31 0.89
C LEU A 16 -27.69 -22.18 1.59
N ASP A 17 -27.26 -20.92 1.39
CA ASP A 17 -27.89 -19.76 2.05
C ASP A 17 -29.40 -19.61 1.74
N HIS A 18 -29.85 -20.16 0.60
CA HIS A 18 -31.24 -20.13 0.12
C HIS A 18 -32.04 -21.44 0.32
N GLY A 19 -31.49 -22.44 1.01
CA GLY A 19 -32.20 -23.70 1.28
C GLY A 19 -31.30 -24.92 1.44
N TRP A 20 -31.89 -26.03 1.86
CA TRP A 20 -31.20 -27.33 1.94
C TRP A 20 -31.73 -28.28 0.88
N GLN A 21 -30.84 -29.11 0.33
CA GLN A 21 -31.18 -30.15 -0.62
C GLN A 21 -30.46 -31.45 -0.26
N LEU A 22 -31.16 -32.55 -0.48
CA LEU A 22 -30.61 -33.89 -0.43
C LEU A 22 -30.09 -34.26 -1.81
N ASP A 23 -28.83 -34.65 -1.92
CA ASP A 23 -28.28 -35.13 -3.19
C ASP A 23 -27.33 -36.30 -2.96
N SER A 24 -27.28 -37.24 -3.90
CA SER A 24 -26.32 -38.34 -3.87
C SER A 24 -25.09 -37.94 -4.68
N LEU A 25 -24.19 -37.18 -4.07
CA LEU A 25 -22.99 -36.64 -4.73
C LEU A 25 -21.86 -37.68 -4.82
N LYS A 26 -22.19 -38.95 -5.08
CA LYS A 26 -21.21 -40.03 -5.27
C LYS A 26 -20.23 -39.64 -6.38
N GLY A 27 -18.94 -39.58 -6.03
CA GLY A 27 -17.83 -39.27 -6.96
C GLY A 27 -17.27 -37.86 -6.84
N LYS A 28 -18.06 -36.81 -6.54
CA LYS A 28 -17.55 -35.43 -6.47
C LYS A 28 -16.82 -35.09 -5.17
N TRP A 29 -17.31 -35.62 -4.05
CA TRP A 29 -16.85 -35.30 -2.69
C TRP A 29 -16.43 -36.52 -1.87
N ILE A 30 -16.19 -37.65 -2.55
CA ILE A 30 -15.90 -38.95 -1.90
C ILE A 30 -14.58 -39.53 -2.42
N GLU A 31 -14.24 -39.27 -3.68
CA GLU A 31 -12.94 -39.66 -4.25
C GLU A 31 -11.85 -38.72 -3.72
N ASN A 32 -10.87 -39.28 -3.02
CA ASN A 32 -9.71 -38.60 -2.43
C ASN A 32 -9.97 -37.69 -1.23
N ASN A 33 -10.91 -38.05 -0.35
CA ASN A 33 -11.02 -37.35 0.92
C ASN A 33 -9.81 -37.67 1.82
N PRO A 34 -9.05 -36.65 2.28
CA PRO A 34 -7.90 -36.84 3.13
C PRO A 34 -8.31 -37.35 4.51
N VAL A 35 -7.40 -38.12 5.11
CA VAL A 35 -7.52 -38.65 6.48
C VAL A 35 -7.40 -37.52 7.52
N GLU A 36 -6.87 -36.36 7.11
CA GLU A 36 -6.75 -35.16 7.93
C GLU A 36 -7.57 -34.01 7.33
N GLY A 37 -7.88 -33.01 8.15
CA GLY A 37 -8.53 -31.80 7.68
C GLY A 37 -7.69 -31.09 6.61
N LYS A 38 -8.25 -30.85 5.43
CA LYS A 38 -7.57 -30.12 4.35
C LYS A 38 -8.43 -28.94 3.89
N GLY A 39 -7.80 -27.79 3.77
CA GLY A 39 -8.37 -26.62 3.08
C GLY A 39 -7.70 -26.46 1.72
N ASP A 40 -8.48 -26.16 0.69
CA ASP A 40 -7.96 -25.82 -0.63
C ASP A 40 -8.81 -24.74 -1.30
N PHE A 41 -8.23 -24.00 -2.24
CA PHE A 41 -8.96 -23.06 -3.07
C PHE A 41 -9.44 -23.77 -4.33
N VAL A 42 -10.74 -23.95 -4.44
CA VAL A 42 -11.34 -24.71 -5.55
C VAL A 42 -12.49 -23.92 -6.18
N PHE A 43 -12.71 -24.14 -7.46
CA PHE A 43 -13.90 -23.65 -8.13
C PHE A 43 -15.08 -24.56 -7.79
N GLU A 44 -16.15 -23.98 -7.23
CA GLU A 44 -17.36 -24.71 -6.86
C GLU A 44 -18.43 -24.57 -7.96
N PRO A 45 -18.75 -25.64 -8.71
CA PRO A 45 -19.76 -25.58 -9.76
C PRO A 45 -21.18 -25.28 -9.25
N LEU A 46 -21.51 -25.66 -8.00
CA LEU A 46 -22.83 -25.38 -7.41
C LEU A 46 -23.07 -23.88 -7.18
N LEU A 47 -22.00 -23.14 -6.90
CA LEU A 47 -22.03 -21.70 -6.69
C LEU A 47 -21.53 -20.90 -7.89
N ASN A 48 -20.91 -21.56 -8.87
CA ASN A 48 -20.24 -20.96 -10.01
C ASN A 48 -19.20 -19.89 -9.61
N GLU A 49 -18.48 -20.15 -8.51
CA GLU A 49 -17.55 -19.20 -7.87
C GLU A 49 -16.33 -19.93 -7.28
N GLU A 50 -15.21 -19.21 -7.12
CA GLU A 50 -14.07 -19.69 -6.35
C GLU A 50 -14.37 -19.61 -4.85
N VAL A 51 -14.12 -20.72 -4.16
CA VAL A 51 -14.38 -20.86 -2.74
C VAL A 51 -13.15 -21.39 -2.02
N PHE A 52 -12.97 -20.97 -0.77
CA PHE A 52 -12.13 -21.72 0.13
C PHE A 52 -12.94 -22.89 0.65
N HIS A 53 -12.56 -24.09 0.25
CA HIS A 53 -13.22 -25.32 0.64
C HIS A 53 -12.39 -26.04 1.69
N TYR A 54 -12.96 -26.22 2.87
CA TYR A 54 -12.39 -26.99 3.95
C TYR A 54 -13.17 -28.28 4.15
N GLN A 55 -12.46 -29.39 4.31
CA GLN A 55 -13.06 -30.70 4.57
C GLN A 55 -12.45 -31.35 5.80
N TYR A 56 -13.27 -31.95 6.63
CA TYR A 56 -12.86 -32.62 7.87
C TYR A 56 -13.56 -33.98 8.01
N PRO A 57 -12.82 -35.07 8.28
CA PRO A 57 -13.43 -36.37 8.54
C PRO A 57 -14.11 -36.37 9.90
N PHE A 58 -15.35 -36.84 9.95
CA PHE A 58 -16.11 -36.97 11.19
C PHE A 58 -16.17 -38.43 11.63
N SER A 59 -15.52 -38.73 12.76
CA SER A 59 -15.58 -40.02 13.43
C SER A 59 -16.14 -39.87 14.85
N TYR A 60 -17.09 -40.72 15.22
CA TYR A 60 -17.68 -40.73 16.57
C TYR A 60 -17.80 -42.16 17.08
N SER A 61 -17.34 -42.41 18.30
CA SER A 61 -17.37 -43.73 18.96
C SER A 61 -16.71 -44.85 18.14
N GLY A 62 -15.61 -44.54 17.45
CA GLY A 62 -14.88 -45.49 16.59
C GLY A 62 -15.54 -45.76 15.23
N ILE A 63 -16.68 -45.12 14.93
CA ILE A 63 -17.35 -45.21 13.64
C ILE A 63 -16.97 -43.98 12.82
N GLU A 64 -16.43 -44.21 11.62
CA GLU A 64 -16.17 -43.15 10.65
C GLU A 64 -17.46 -42.85 9.87
N TRP A 65 -18.10 -41.73 10.18
CA TRP A 65 -19.42 -41.36 9.64
C TRP A 65 -19.33 -40.79 8.22
N GLY A 66 -18.24 -40.08 7.90
CA GLY A 66 -18.05 -39.43 6.61
C GLY A 66 -17.26 -38.13 6.75
N TRP A 67 -17.56 -37.15 5.91
CA TRP A 67 -16.84 -35.88 5.84
C TRP A 67 -17.79 -34.69 5.92
N VAL A 68 -17.37 -33.68 6.66
CA VAL A 68 -18.01 -32.37 6.70
C VAL A 68 -17.20 -31.44 5.82
N HIS A 69 -17.87 -30.82 4.87
CA HIS A 69 -17.33 -29.89 3.87
C HIS A 69 -17.92 -28.51 4.15
N ILE A 70 -17.08 -27.48 4.23
CA ILE A 70 -17.49 -26.09 4.41
C ILE A 70 -16.83 -25.28 3.31
N GLY A 71 -17.63 -24.58 2.52
CA GLY A 71 -17.16 -23.70 1.46
C GLY A 71 -17.51 -22.24 1.73
N LEU A 72 -16.48 -21.40 1.71
CA LEU A 72 -16.60 -19.96 1.91
C LEU A 72 -16.40 -19.24 0.57
N SER A 73 -17.41 -18.51 0.11
CA SER A 73 -17.29 -17.67 -1.10
C SER A 73 -16.34 -16.51 -0.85
N LEU A 74 -15.37 -16.35 -1.74
CA LEU A 74 -14.40 -15.25 -1.70
C LEU A 74 -14.88 -13.99 -2.43
N LYS A 75 -16.05 -14.04 -3.09
CA LYS A 75 -16.55 -12.94 -3.92
C LYS A 75 -16.77 -11.66 -3.12
N ASN A 76 -17.37 -11.78 -1.93
CA ASN A 76 -17.62 -10.64 -1.04
C ASN A 76 -16.35 -10.14 -0.34
N TYR A 77 -15.33 -11.00 -0.21
CA TYR A 77 -14.00 -10.58 0.27
C TYR A 77 -13.27 -9.75 -0.79
N ASN A 78 -13.41 -10.12 -2.07
CA ASN A 78 -12.71 -9.46 -3.17
C ASN A 78 -13.31 -8.08 -3.54
N SER A 79 -14.61 -7.85 -3.31
CA SER A 79 -15.24 -6.56 -3.60
C SER A 79 -14.88 -5.46 -2.60
N GLY A 80 -14.83 -5.77 -1.30
CA GLY A 80 -14.42 -4.81 -0.26
C GLY A 80 -12.93 -4.47 -0.32
N THR A 81 -12.10 -5.42 -0.76
CA THR A 81 -10.63 -5.21 -0.82
C THR A 81 -10.21 -4.34 -2.00
N LYS A 82 -10.87 -4.45 -3.17
CA LYS A 82 -10.55 -3.61 -4.35
C LYS A 82 -10.71 -2.11 -4.07
N GLU A 83 -11.75 -1.72 -3.33
CA GLU A 83 -11.96 -0.32 -2.98
C GLU A 83 -10.86 0.18 -2.02
N LEU A 84 -10.45 -0.64 -1.06
CA LEU A 84 -9.34 -0.33 -0.16
C LEU A 84 -8.01 -0.17 -0.91
N TYR A 85 -7.73 -1.05 -1.88
CA TYR A 85 -6.54 -0.93 -2.73
C TYR A 85 -6.56 0.35 -3.57
N LEU A 86 -7.69 0.69 -4.20
CA LEU A 86 -7.81 1.93 -4.99
C LEU A 86 -7.66 3.19 -4.12
N ARG A 87 -8.29 3.23 -2.94
CA ARG A 87 -8.14 4.34 -1.98
C ARG A 87 -6.69 4.47 -1.49
N THR A 88 -6.03 3.35 -1.21
CA THR A 88 -4.62 3.35 -0.76
C THR A 88 -3.68 3.77 -1.88
N PHE A 89 -3.93 3.32 -3.11
CA PHE A 89 -3.12 3.68 -4.26
C PHE A 89 -3.26 5.16 -4.61
N THR A 90 -4.47 5.71 -4.58
CA THR A 90 -4.72 7.13 -4.81
C THR A 90 -4.12 8.01 -3.71
N SER A 91 -4.21 7.63 -2.43
CA SER A 91 -3.57 8.38 -1.36
C SER A 91 -2.04 8.37 -1.47
N LEU A 92 -1.44 7.23 -1.85
CA LEU A 92 -0.01 7.12 -2.11
C LEU A 92 0.42 8.03 -3.28
N LEU A 93 -0.33 8.01 -4.38
CA LEU A 93 -0.07 8.88 -5.54
C LEU A 93 -0.09 10.36 -5.13
N VAL A 94 -1.11 10.77 -4.37
CA VAL A 94 -1.24 12.15 -3.88
C VAL A 94 -0.06 12.52 -2.97
N ALA A 95 0.33 11.64 -2.05
CA ALA A 95 1.47 11.88 -1.16
C ALA A 95 2.79 12.04 -1.94
N ILE A 96 3.02 11.22 -2.97
CA ILE A 96 4.20 11.33 -3.84
C ILE A 96 4.20 12.67 -4.59
N VAL A 97 3.06 13.06 -5.17
CA VAL A 97 2.94 14.33 -5.90
C VAL A 97 3.20 15.51 -4.97
N ILE A 98 2.61 15.52 -3.77
CA ILE A 98 2.83 16.57 -2.78
C ILE A 98 4.31 16.62 -2.35
N GLY A 99 4.92 15.47 -2.06
CA GLY A 99 6.32 15.39 -1.68
C GLY A 99 7.26 15.89 -2.79
N PHE A 100 6.98 15.54 -4.04
CA PHE A 100 7.75 16.00 -5.19
C PHE A 100 7.63 17.52 -5.38
N LEU A 101 6.41 18.07 -5.31
CA LEU A 101 6.19 19.52 -5.40
C LEU A 101 6.86 20.28 -4.26
N ALA A 102 6.75 19.77 -3.02
CA ALA A 102 7.42 20.35 -1.86
C ALA A 102 8.94 20.33 -2.00
N SER A 103 9.52 19.24 -2.51
CA SER A 103 10.96 19.12 -2.76
C SER A 103 11.44 20.17 -3.77
N ILE A 104 10.74 20.34 -4.89
CA ILE A 104 11.06 21.38 -5.89
C ILE A 104 10.92 22.78 -5.28
N PHE A 105 9.87 23.01 -4.48
CA PHE A 105 9.65 24.29 -3.82
C PHE A 105 10.82 24.64 -2.89
N ILE A 106 11.21 23.73 -2.01
CA ILE A 106 12.33 23.91 -1.07
C ILE A 106 13.65 24.14 -1.82
N ALA A 107 13.93 23.34 -2.87
CA ALA A 107 15.16 23.49 -3.66
C ALA A 107 15.26 24.88 -4.33
N ARG A 108 14.13 25.44 -4.76
CA ARG A 108 14.07 26.79 -5.37
C ARG A 108 14.11 27.92 -4.35
N LYS A 109 13.41 27.77 -3.22
CA LYS A 109 13.31 28.81 -2.17
C LYS A 109 14.53 28.89 -1.27
N ILE A 110 15.21 27.76 -1.03
CA ILE A 110 16.32 27.68 -0.08
C ILE A 110 17.61 27.28 -0.77
N SER A 111 17.68 26.06 -1.33
CA SER A 111 18.95 25.53 -1.83
C SER A 111 19.59 26.38 -2.92
N THR A 112 18.79 26.93 -3.84
CA THR A 112 19.29 27.77 -4.94
C THR A 112 19.85 29.11 -4.45
N PRO A 113 19.10 29.92 -3.66
CA PRO A 113 19.64 31.13 -3.04
C PRO A 113 20.87 30.89 -2.17
N VAL A 114 20.87 29.85 -1.33
CA VAL A 114 22.02 29.51 -0.47
C VAL A 114 23.25 29.18 -1.31
N HIS A 115 23.07 28.47 -2.43
CA HIS A 115 24.18 28.18 -3.33
C HIS A 115 24.75 29.46 -3.98
N ARG A 116 23.89 30.36 -4.45
CA ARG A 116 24.31 31.66 -5.01
C ARG A 116 25.03 32.51 -3.97
N LEU A 117 24.55 32.54 -2.73
CA LEU A 117 25.18 33.27 -1.65
C LEU A 117 26.56 32.69 -1.31
N ASN A 118 26.70 31.36 -1.36
CA ASN A 118 28.00 30.70 -1.20
C ASN A 118 28.99 31.08 -2.31
N GLU A 119 28.55 31.18 -3.57
CA GLU A 119 29.40 31.66 -4.67
C GLU A 119 29.79 33.13 -4.49
N PHE A 120 28.84 33.98 -4.09
CA PHE A 120 29.09 35.38 -3.75
C PHE A 120 30.17 35.50 -2.67
N THR A 121 30.01 34.80 -1.54
CA THR A 121 30.95 34.87 -0.42
C THR A 121 32.33 34.36 -0.82
N LYS A 122 32.43 33.34 -1.68
CA LYS A 122 33.72 32.88 -2.22
C LYS A 122 34.39 33.95 -3.08
N ALA A 123 33.65 34.69 -3.90
CA ALA A 123 34.20 35.78 -4.71
C ALA A 123 34.73 36.92 -3.84
N VAL A 124 33.99 37.30 -2.80
CA VAL A 124 34.41 38.31 -1.81
C VAL A 124 35.67 37.86 -1.06
N ALA A 125 35.71 36.61 -0.59
CA ALA A 125 36.88 36.03 0.08
C ALA A 125 38.11 35.93 -0.86
N GLY A 126 37.89 35.83 -2.18
CA GLY A 126 38.94 35.89 -3.20
C GLY A 126 39.47 37.31 -3.47
N GLY A 127 38.98 38.33 -2.76
CA GLY A 127 39.42 39.73 -2.88
C GLY A 127 38.59 40.56 -3.86
N ASN A 128 37.57 39.99 -4.51
CA ASN A 128 36.68 40.77 -5.35
C ASN A 128 35.58 41.41 -4.50
N LEU A 129 35.80 42.62 -3.99
CA LEU A 129 34.82 43.35 -3.17
C LEU A 129 33.79 44.15 -3.98
N SER A 130 33.84 44.08 -5.32
CA SER A 130 32.90 44.78 -6.20
C SER A 130 31.62 43.96 -6.48
N VAL A 131 31.62 42.66 -6.18
CA VAL A 131 30.40 41.84 -6.34
C VAL A 131 29.35 42.23 -5.32
N ARG A 132 28.08 42.04 -5.67
CA ARG A 132 26.91 42.21 -4.78
C ARG A 132 25.96 41.04 -4.97
N SER A 133 25.31 40.61 -3.89
CA SER A 133 24.26 39.60 -3.89
C SER A 133 22.91 40.26 -4.23
N ASP A 134 22.17 39.74 -5.20
CA ASP A 134 20.87 40.26 -5.66
C ASP A 134 19.69 39.36 -5.27
N ILE A 135 19.89 38.49 -4.28
CA ILE A 135 18.92 37.48 -3.88
C ILE A 135 17.70 38.16 -3.26
N LYS A 136 16.55 38.05 -3.95
CA LYS A 136 15.25 38.55 -3.49
C LYS A 136 14.25 37.41 -3.25
N THR A 137 14.28 36.81 -2.07
CA THR A 137 13.38 35.72 -1.68
C THR A 137 12.18 36.17 -0.83
N GLY A 138 12.20 37.39 -0.29
CA GLY A 138 11.19 37.97 0.59
C GLY A 138 11.10 37.30 1.96
N ASP A 139 12.17 36.62 2.38
CA ASP A 139 12.27 35.88 3.65
C ASP A 139 13.65 36.11 4.29
N GLU A 140 14.00 35.34 5.31
CA GLU A 140 15.26 35.48 6.05
C GLU A 140 16.50 35.34 5.17
N ILE A 141 16.40 34.67 4.01
CA ILE A 141 17.51 34.52 3.06
C ILE A 141 17.81 35.85 2.33
N GLU A 142 16.78 36.66 2.05
CA GLU A 142 16.95 38.01 1.49
C GLU A 142 17.63 38.92 2.52
N GLY A 143 17.16 38.90 3.78
CA GLY A 143 17.80 39.66 4.85
C GLY A 143 19.26 39.25 5.10
N LEU A 144 19.58 37.97 4.93
CA LEU A 144 20.96 37.49 4.99
C LEU A 144 21.79 38.04 3.82
N SER A 145 21.26 37.99 2.59
CA SER A 145 21.89 38.58 1.40
C SER A 145 22.22 40.07 1.60
N ASP A 146 21.28 40.85 2.11
CA ASP A 146 21.47 42.28 2.38
C ASP A 146 22.56 42.52 3.43
N SER A 147 22.57 41.71 4.50
CA SER A 147 23.61 41.80 5.55
C SER A 147 25.02 41.52 5.00
N PHE A 148 25.15 40.57 4.07
CA PHE A 148 26.41 40.27 3.39
C PHE A 148 26.88 41.42 2.49
N ASN A 149 25.95 42.09 1.80
CA ASN A 149 26.27 43.26 0.98
C ASN A 149 26.83 44.41 1.84
N ILE A 150 26.18 44.71 2.97
CA ILE A 150 26.63 45.75 3.91
C ILE A 150 28.04 45.45 4.44
N MET A 151 28.30 44.21 4.84
CA MET A 151 29.63 43.78 5.30
C MET A 151 30.70 43.94 4.20
N THR A 152 30.37 43.59 2.96
CA THR A 152 31.31 43.69 1.83
C THR A 152 31.60 45.14 1.47
N GLU A 153 30.59 46.02 1.57
CA GLU A 153 30.75 47.47 1.37
C GLU A 153 31.67 48.08 2.42
N ALA A 154 31.47 47.77 3.70
CA ALA A 154 32.34 48.23 4.78
C ALA A 154 33.80 47.75 4.60
N LEU A 155 33.98 46.52 4.09
CA LEU A 155 35.32 45.98 3.80
C LEU A 155 36.00 46.68 2.62
N ALA A 156 35.23 47.09 1.61
CA ALA A 156 35.75 47.82 0.45
C ALA A 156 36.17 49.25 0.81
N GLU A 157 35.37 49.93 1.63
CA GLU A 157 35.69 51.28 2.14
C GLU A 157 36.98 51.25 2.97
N ALA A 158 37.11 50.28 3.88
CA ALA A 158 38.29 50.14 4.73
C ALA A 158 39.61 49.78 4.00
N GLN A 159 39.56 49.32 2.75
CA GLN A 159 40.77 49.11 1.93
C GLN A 159 41.18 50.34 1.11
N THR A 160 40.31 51.35 1.03
CA THR A 160 40.53 52.55 0.20
C THR A 160 41.14 53.72 1.00
N ASP A 161 41.02 53.68 2.34
CA ASP A 161 41.70 54.56 3.31
C ASP A 161 43.07 54.01 3.77
#